data_AF-A0A1S9P8Q6-F1
#
_entry.id   AF-A0A1S9P8Q6-F1
#
_cell.length_a   1.000
_cell.length_b   1.000
_cell.length_c   1.000
_cell.angle_alpha   90.00
_cell.angle_beta   90.00
_cell.angle_gamma   90.00
#
_symmetry.space_group_name_H-M   'P 1'
#
loop_
_entity.id
_entity.type
_entity.pdbx_description
1 polymer ?
#
loop_
_entity_poly.entity_id
_entity_poly.type
_entity_poly.pdbx_seq_one_letter_code
_entity_poly.pdbx_strand_id
1 'polypeptide(L)'
;MKGDLQLLEHLLINANRTEAFEMLIHSYGEPIYSFFRHMGLTHDDSDELSCKLFIGFWRDIPTLKSSDSLTVLIFRMAYKLWSDLSKRDTGNDKNTLQEFERAIFYLKYSQGFTSREISCITKLSLAEVTCLAAALSIEN
;
A
#
# COMPACT_ATOMS: atom_id res chain seq x y z
N MET A 1 1.11 -1.60 14.50
CA MET A 1 0.05 -1.03 15.36
C MET A 1 -0.71 -2.16 16.06
N LYS A 2 -1.14 -1.99 17.32
CA LYS A 2 -1.86 -3.02 18.11
C LYS A 2 -3.39 -3.04 17.87
N GLY A 3 -3.91 -2.34 16.85
CA GLY A 3 -5.35 -2.17 16.59
C GLY A 3 -5.90 -2.85 15.32
N ASP A 4 -5.03 -3.30 14.41
CA ASP A 4 -5.43 -3.80 13.09
C ASP A 4 -6.35 -5.03 13.15
N LEU A 5 -6.13 -5.92 14.12
CA LEU A 5 -6.93 -7.14 14.28
C LEU A 5 -8.37 -6.83 14.71
N GLN A 6 -8.54 -5.95 15.69
CA GLN A 6 -9.86 -5.56 16.18
C GLN A 6 -10.64 -4.79 15.11
N LEU A 7 -9.95 -3.93 14.36
CA LEU A 7 -10.54 -3.21 13.24
C LEU A 7 -11.01 -4.17 12.14
N LEU A 8 -10.19 -5.17 11.81
CA LEU A 8 -10.53 -6.20 10.84
C LEU A 8 -11.73 -7.04 11.29
N GLU A 9 -11.79 -7.45 12.56
CA GLU A 9 -12.94 -8.16 13.13
C GLU A 9 -14.22 -7.32 13.02
N HIS A 10 -14.17 -6.04 13.37
CA HIS A 10 -15.32 -5.14 13.26
C HIS A 10 -15.77 -4.92 11.79
N LEU A 11 -14.84 -4.90 10.83
CA LEU A 11 -15.18 -4.81 9.40
C LEU A 11 -15.92 -6.07 8.90
N LEU A 12 -15.54 -7.25 9.41
CA LEU A 12 -16.18 -8.51 9.05
C LEU A 12 -17.59 -8.64 9.66
N ILE A 13 -17.83 -8.06 10.83
CA ILE A 13 -19.14 -8.06 11.51
C ILE A 13 -20.05 -6.97 10.94
N ASN A 14 -21.15 -7.36 10.28
CA ASN A 14 -22.06 -6.43 9.58
C ASN A 14 -22.59 -5.26 10.44
N ALA A 15 -22.80 -5.46 11.75
CA ALA A 15 -23.42 -4.45 12.62
C ALA A 15 -22.55 -3.19 12.83
N ASN A 16 -21.22 -3.32 12.81
CA ASN A 16 -20.28 -2.24 13.11
C ASN A 16 -19.43 -1.84 11.89
N ARG A 17 -19.78 -2.34 10.70
CA ARG A 17 -18.93 -2.22 9.52
C ARG A 17 -18.70 -0.77 9.09
N THR A 18 -19.74 0.07 9.14
CA THR A 18 -19.63 1.48 8.73
C THR A 18 -18.67 2.25 9.65
N GLU A 19 -18.85 2.14 10.96
CA GLU A 19 -17.99 2.78 11.96
C GLU A 19 -16.53 2.28 11.85
N ALA A 20 -16.35 0.96 11.69
CA ALA A 20 -15.03 0.38 11.49
C ALA A 20 -14.36 0.88 10.20
N PHE A 21 -15.14 1.12 9.14
CA PHE A 21 -14.60 1.66 7.91
C PHE A 21 -14.28 3.15 7.99
N GLU A 22 -15.05 3.94 8.73
CA GLU A 22 -14.70 5.33 9.05
C GLU A 22 -13.38 5.40 9.82
N MET A 23 -13.19 4.53 10.82
CA MET A 23 -11.92 4.41 11.54
C MET A 23 -10.77 4.00 10.62
N LEU A 24 -11.03 3.12 9.65
CA LEU A 24 -10.05 2.72 8.64
C LEU A 24 -9.65 3.90 7.75
N ILE A 25 -10.61 4.66 7.23
CA ILE A 25 -10.31 5.87 6.43
C ILE A 25 -9.51 6.87 7.26
N HIS A 26 -9.90 7.07 8.53
CA HIS A 26 -9.15 7.98 9.41
C HIS A 26 -7.72 7.53 9.65
N SER A 27 -7.49 6.21 9.77
CA SER A 27 -6.16 5.65 10.06
C SER A 27 -5.26 5.57 8.84
N TYR A 28 -5.82 5.29 7.66
CA TYR A 28 -5.05 5.00 6.45
C TYR A 28 -5.19 6.05 5.35
N GLY A 29 -6.14 6.98 5.44
CA GLY A 29 -6.37 8.01 4.42
C GLY A 29 -5.10 8.80 4.11
N GLU A 30 -4.52 9.42 5.15
CA GLU A 30 -3.29 10.20 4.98
C GLU A 30 -2.07 9.35 4.59
N PRO A 31 -1.78 8.20 5.22
CA PRO A 31 -0.68 7.33 4.79
C PRO A 31 -0.75 6.88 3.32
N ILE A 32 -1.96 6.62 2.81
CA ILE A 32 -2.19 6.20 1.43
C ILE A 32 -2.09 7.36 0.45
N TYR A 33 -2.65 8.51 0.80
CA TYR A 33 -2.47 9.74 0.04
C TYR A 33 -0.98 10.10 -0.07
N SER A 34 -0.28 10.13 1.07
CA SER A 34 1.16 10.36 1.14
C SER A 34 1.94 9.34 0.32
N PHE A 35 1.56 8.05 0.32
CA PHE A 35 2.20 7.05 -0.52
C PHE A 35 2.14 7.43 -2.01
N PHE A 36 0.94 7.76 -2.53
CA PHE A 36 0.79 8.13 -3.94
C PHE A 36 1.56 9.40 -4.30
N ARG A 37 1.56 10.40 -3.42
CA ARG A 37 2.34 11.64 -3.61
C ARG A 37 3.85 11.37 -3.68
N HIS A 38 4.37 10.49 -2.82
CA HIS A 38 5.78 10.08 -2.89
C HIS A 38 6.09 9.23 -4.13
N MET A 39 5.08 8.59 -4.72
CA MET A 39 5.20 7.94 -6.01
C MET A 39 5.12 8.93 -7.20
N GLY A 40 5.17 10.25 -6.93
CA GLY A 40 5.27 11.28 -7.96
C GLY A 40 3.94 11.62 -8.64
N LEU A 41 2.81 11.21 -8.06
CA LEU A 41 1.49 11.51 -8.59
C LEU A 41 1.10 12.95 -8.26
N THR A 42 0.24 13.53 -9.11
CA THR A 42 -0.36 14.84 -8.84
C THR A 42 -1.30 14.75 -7.63
N HIS A 43 -1.72 15.91 -7.13
CA HIS A 43 -2.71 15.97 -6.05
C HIS A 43 -4.01 15.25 -6.47
N ASP A 44 -4.54 15.62 -7.64
CA ASP A 44 -5.80 15.11 -8.17
C ASP A 44 -5.74 13.59 -8.40
N ASP A 45 -4.64 13.09 -8.99
CA ASP A 45 -4.46 11.65 -9.19
C ASP A 45 -4.33 10.89 -7.86
N SER A 46 -3.66 11.49 -6.87
CA SER A 46 -3.50 10.87 -5.55
C SER A 46 -4.80 10.79 -4.78
N ASP A 47 -5.63 11.83 -4.88
CA ASP A 47 -6.99 11.82 -4.31
C ASP A 47 -7.88 10.79 -5.01
N GLU A 48 -7.88 10.75 -6.34
CA GLU A 48 -8.67 9.80 -7.11
C GLU A 48 -8.30 8.35 -6.76
N LEU A 49 -7.00 8.04 -6.74
CA LEU A 49 -6.53 6.69 -6.40
C LEU A 49 -6.81 6.32 -4.95
N SER A 50 -6.71 7.26 -4.01
CA SER A 50 -7.06 7.03 -2.60
C SER A 50 -8.53 6.67 -2.45
N CYS A 51 -9.43 7.45 -3.07
CA CYS A 51 -10.86 7.15 -3.11
C CYS A 51 -11.15 5.79 -3.75
N LYS A 52 -10.52 5.51 -4.89
CA LYS A 52 -10.65 4.23 -5.60
C LYS A 52 -10.20 3.05 -4.75
N LEU A 53 -9.12 3.21 -3.98
CA LEU A 53 -8.64 2.19 -3.05
C LEU A 53 -9.68 1.86 -2.00
N PHE A 54 -10.20 2.87 -1.29
CA PHE A 54 -11.14 2.63 -0.18
C PHE A 54 -12.48 2.11 -0.68
N ILE A 55 -12.99 2.59 -1.81
CA ILE A 55 -14.20 2.04 -2.45
C ILE A 55 -13.98 0.57 -2.85
N GLY A 56 -12.82 0.25 -3.42
CA GLY A 56 -12.45 -1.12 -3.75
C GLY A 56 -12.37 -2.00 -2.51
N PHE A 57 -11.68 -1.53 -1.47
CA PHE A 57 -11.51 -2.24 -0.21
C PHE A 57 -12.87 -2.55 0.43
N TRP A 58 -13.77 -1.58 0.49
CA TRP A 58 -15.14 -1.77 1.01
C TRP A 58 -15.89 -2.89 0.30
N ARG A 59 -15.78 -2.96 -1.04
CA ARG A 59 -16.41 -4.01 -1.84
C ARG A 59 -15.78 -5.39 -1.60
N ASP A 60 -14.49 -5.41 -1.29
CA ASP A 60 -13.72 -6.63 -1.07
C ASP A 60 -13.81 -7.15 0.37
N ILE A 61 -14.34 -6.37 1.33
CA ILE A 61 -14.52 -6.77 2.75
C ILE A 61 -15.09 -8.19 2.91
N PRO A 62 -16.17 -8.61 2.21
CA PRO A 62 -16.74 -9.95 2.38
C PRO A 62 -15.79 -11.09 1.98
N THR A 63 -14.73 -10.80 1.24
CA THR A 63 -13.74 -11.78 0.77
C THR A 63 -12.45 -11.77 1.60
N LEU A 64 -12.34 -10.84 2.57
CA LEU A 64 -11.17 -10.73 3.42
C LEU A 64 -11.01 -11.96 4.32
N LYS A 65 -9.77 -12.45 4.40
CA LYS A 65 -9.36 -13.50 5.33
C LYS A 65 -8.63 -12.86 6.50
N SER A 66 -8.90 -13.34 7.72
CA SER A 66 -8.34 -12.80 8.97
C SER A 66 -6.83 -13.04 9.18
N SER A 67 -6.17 -13.75 8.27
CA SER A 67 -4.75 -14.13 8.41
C SER A 67 -3.76 -13.03 8.06
N ASP A 68 -4.18 -12.01 7.31
CA ASP A 68 -3.29 -11.00 6.76
C ASP A 68 -3.35 -9.71 7.59
N SER A 69 -2.19 -9.08 7.82
CA SER A 69 -2.14 -7.75 8.42
C SER A 69 -2.93 -6.76 7.56
N LEU A 70 -3.89 -6.06 8.17
CA LEU A 70 -4.73 -5.05 7.51
C LEU A 70 -3.86 -3.98 6.85
N THR A 71 -2.84 -3.50 7.55
CA THR A 71 -1.87 -2.53 7.02
C THR A 71 -1.20 -3.06 5.75
N VAL A 72 -0.74 -4.31 5.74
CA VAL A 72 -0.12 -4.93 4.56
C VAL A 72 -1.11 -5.05 3.40
N LEU A 73 -2.37 -5.41 3.67
CA LEU A 73 -3.41 -5.50 2.65
C LEU A 73 -3.68 -4.15 1.97
N ILE A 74 -3.85 -3.08 2.75
CA ILE A 74 -4.14 -1.74 2.23
C ILE A 74 -2.96 -1.24 1.38
N PHE A 75 -1.73 -1.33 1.87
CA PHE A 75 -0.56 -0.91 1.09
C PHE A 75 -0.32 -1.77 -0.16
N ARG A 76 -0.68 -3.06 -0.13
CA ARG A 76 -0.66 -3.93 -1.31
C ARG A 76 -1.66 -3.47 -2.38
N MET A 77 -2.86 -3.03 -1.97
CA MET A 77 -3.83 -2.45 -2.89
C MET A 77 -3.33 -1.11 -3.46
N ALA A 78 -2.73 -0.26 -2.63
CA ALA A 78 -2.16 1.01 -3.07
C ALA A 78 -1.05 0.82 -4.10
N TYR A 79 -0.09 -0.05 -3.79
CA TYR A 79 0.99 -0.40 -4.71
C TYR A 79 0.45 -0.97 -6.03
N LYS A 80 -0.57 -1.84 -5.98
CA LYS A 80 -1.21 -2.38 -7.19
C LYS A 80 -1.83 -1.27 -8.03
N LEU A 81 -2.60 -0.36 -7.42
CA LEU A 81 -3.25 0.75 -8.14
C LEU A 81 -2.23 1.67 -8.80
N TRP A 82 -1.15 2.01 -8.08
CA TRP A 82 -0.06 2.81 -8.62
C TRP A 82 0.65 2.09 -9.77
N SER A 83 1.04 0.82 -9.60
CA SER A 83 1.73 0.04 -10.63
C SER A 83 0.86 -0.14 -11.89
N ASP A 84 -0.45 -0.33 -11.70
CA ASP A 84 -1.40 -0.44 -12.81
C ASP A 84 -1.60 0.90 -13.54
N LEU A 85 -1.40 2.05 -12.85
CA LEU A 85 -1.40 3.38 -13.47
C LEU A 85 -0.09 3.61 -14.24
N SER A 86 1.07 3.38 -13.63
CA SER A 86 2.39 3.58 -14.28
C SER A 86 2.50 2.83 -15.61
N LYS A 87 1.97 1.60 -15.68
CA LYS A 87 1.96 0.77 -16.91
C LYS A 87 1.10 1.33 -18.04
N ARG A 88 0.13 2.19 -17.74
CA ARG A 88 -0.72 2.82 -18.77
C ARG A 88 0.01 3.98 -19.44
N ASP A 89 0.93 4.62 -18.72
CA ASP A 89 1.71 5.76 -19.22
C ASP A 89 3.03 5.36 -19.90
N THR A 90 3.53 4.13 -19.73
CA THR A 90 4.86 3.75 -20.22
C THR A 90 4.88 2.87 -21.47
N GLY A 91 5.49 3.41 -22.52
CA GLY A 91 6.17 2.67 -23.59
C GLY A 91 7.70 2.56 -23.40
N ASN A 92 8.23 2.76 -22.18
CA ASN A 92 9.69 2.83 -21.93
C ASN A 92 10.12 2.16 -20.61
N ASP A 93 10.95 1.11 -20.72
CA ASP A 93 11.31 0.17 -19.63
C ASP A 93 12.22 0.73 -18.52
N LYS A 94 12.93 1.84 -18.76
CA LYS A 94 13.95 2.37 -17.81
C LYS A 94 13.39 3.09 -16.59
N ASN A 95 12.17 3.62 -16.65
CA ASN A 95 11.54 4.27 -15.50
C ASN A 95 11.13 3.26 -14.42
N THR A 96 10.90 2.01 -14.82
CA THR A 96 10.33 0.96 -13.97
C THR A 96 11.21 0.58 -12.78
N LEU A 97 12.54 0.56 -12.93
CA LEU A 97 13.47 0.19 -11.84
C LEU A 97 13.51 1.27 -10.74
N GLN A 98 13.69 2.53 -11.13
CA GLN A 98 13.71 3.66 -10.20
C GLN A 98 12.38 3.82 -9.47
N GLU A 99 11.28 3.55 -10.18
CA GLU A 99 9.94 3.52 -9.62
C GLU A 99 9.81 2.49 -8.49
N PHE A 100 10.34 1.28 -8.67
CA PHE A 100 10.33 0.24 -7.64
C PHE A 100 11.24 0.56 -6.46
N GLU A 101 12.44 1.09 -6.71
CA GLU A 101 13.37 1.52 -5.66
C GLU A 101 12.73 2.58 -4.75
N ARG A 102 12.07 3.58 -5.34
CA ARG A 102 11.34 4.61 -4.60
C ARG A 102 10.23 4.04 -3.74
N ALA A 103 9.46 3.08 -4.28
CA ALA A 103 8.40 2.40 -3.53
C ALA A 103 8.97 1.62 -2.33
N ILE A 104 10.04 0.84 -2.55
CA ILE A 104 10.70 0.06 -1.49
C ILE A 104 11.29 0.98 -0.43
N PHE A 105 11.93 2.08 -0.84
CA PHE A 105 12.48 3.08 0.07
C PHE A 105 11.39 3.66 0.97
N TYR A 106 10.30 4.16 0.39
CA TYR A 106 9.20 4.73 1.16
C TYR A 106 8.59 3.72 2.14
N LEU A 107 8.31 2.49 1.67
CA LEU A 107 7.74 1.45 2.52
C LEU A 107 8.67 1.08 3.68
N LYS A 108 9.98 1.03 3.44
CA LYS A 108 10.95 0.65 4.46
C LYS A 108 11.20 1.77 5.48
N TYR A 109 11.47 2.98 5.01
CA TYR A 109 11.95 4.06 5.87
C TYR A 109 10.82 4.97 6.38
N SER A 110 9.83 5.29 5.55
CA SER A 110 8.72 6.16 5.94
C SER A 110 7.63 5.39 6.70
N GLN A 111 7.36 4.14 6.30
CA GLN A 111 6.30 3.32 6.90
C GLN A 111 6.82 2.22 7.85
N GLY A 112 8.13 1.96 7.88
CA GLY A 112 8.75 1.01 8.81
C GLY A 112 8.47 -0.47 8.51
N PHE A 113 8.08 -0.82 7.28
CA PHE A 113 7.81 -2.21 6.93
C PHE A 113 9.08 -3.05 6.90
N THR A 114 8.96 -4.31 7.33
CA THR A 114 10.02 -5.31 7.18
C THR A 114 10.17 -5.74 5.73
N SER A 115 11.35 -6.25 5.34
CA SER A 115 11.59 -6.76 3.98
C SER A 115 10.59 -7.85 3.56
N ARG A 116 10.09 -8.65 4.53
CA ARG A 116 9.08 -9.68 4.28
C ARG A 116 7.72 -9.07 3.95
N GLU A 117 7.30 -8.04 4.70
CA GLU A 117 6.05 -7.33 4.42
C GLU A 117 6.11 -6.58 3.09
N ILE A 118 7.25 -5.93 2.80
CA ILE A 118 7.47 -5.26 1.52
C ILE A 118 7.36 -6.25 0.37
N SER A 119 7.97 -7.45 0.47
CA SER A 119 7.81 -8.52 -0.51
C SER A 119 6.33 -8.91 -0.72
N CYS A 120 5.55 -8.99 0.36
CA CYS A 120 4.11 -9.24 0.27
C CYS A 120 3.32 -8.11 -0.40
N ILE A 121 3.75 -6.86 -0.23
CA ILE A 121 3.13 -5.66 -0.83
C ILE A 121 3.45 -5.58 -2.32
N THR A 122 4.73 -5.70 -2.68
CA THR A 122 5.22 -5.45 -4.05
C THR A 122 5.11 -6.67 -4.96
N LYS A 123 4.89 -7.87 -4.38
CA LYS A 123 4.96 -9.18 -5.04
C LYS A 123 6.34 -9.51 -5.63
N LEU A 124 7.38 -8.80 -5.22
CA LEU A 124 8.77 -9.13 -5.53
C LEU A 124 9.27 -10.23 -4.60
N SER A 125 10.30 -10.96 -5.02
CA SER A 125 10.95 -11.95 -4.16
C SER A 125 11.67 -11.27 -2.99
N LEU A 126 11.80 -11.99 -1.87
CA LEU A 126 12.49 -11.48 -0.69
C LEU A 126 13.95 -11.12 -0.98
N ALA A 127 14.60 -11.86 -1.89
CA ALA A 127 15.98 -11.61 -2.31
C ALA A 127 16.10 -10.26 -3.04
N GLU A 128 15.21 -9.98 -3.98
CA GLU A 128 15.17 -8.71 -4.72
C GLU A 128 14.95 -7.53 -3.78
N VAL A 129 13.96 -7.61 -2.88
CA VAL A 129 13.67 -6.55 -1.91
C VAL A 129 14.86 -6.30 -1.00
N THR A 130 15.53 -7.36 -0.53
CA THR A 130 16.69 -7.22 0.36
C THR A 130 17.88 -6.61 -0.37
N CYS A 131 18.11 -7.01 -1.63
CA CYS A 131 19.17 -6.46 -2.46
C CYS A 131 18.95 -4.96 -2.73
N LEU A 132 17.76 -4.58 -3.19
CA LEU A 132 17.41 -3.18 -3.46
C LEU A 132 17.47 -2.34 -2.19
N ALA A 133 16.94 -2.84 -1.07
CA ALA A 133 16.99 -2.11 0.19
C ALA A 133 18.42 -1.97 0.76
N ALA A 134 19.31 -2.93 0.46
CA ALA A 134 20.73 -2.83 0.84
C ALA A 134 21.46 -1.79 -0.03
N ALA A 135 21.22 -1.77 -1.33
CA ALA A 135 21.78 -0.76 -2.24
C ALA A 135 21.38 0.66 -1.79
N LEU A 136 20.11 0.86 -1.46
CA LEU A 136 19.58 2.14 -0.95
C LEU A 136 20.13 2.55 0.42
N SER A 137 20.63 1.60 1.23
CA SER A 137 21.26 1.91 2.53
C SER A 137 22.71 2.36 2.40
N ILE A 138 23.35 2.12 1.26
CA ILE A 138 24.78 2.41 1.01
C ILE A 138 24.97 3.80 0.39
N GLU A 139 23.93 4.35 -0.25
CA GLU A 139 23.96 5.65 -0.94
C GLU A 139 23.68 6.87 -0.05
N ASN A 140 23.44 6.67 1.26
CA ASN A 140 23.04 7.71 2.22
C ASN A 140 24.01 7.82 3.39
#